data_AF-A0A1B0B0T2-F1
#
_entry.id   AF-A0A1B0B0T2-F1
#
_cell.length_a   1.000
_cell.length_b   1.000
_cell.length_c   1.000
_cell.angle_alpha   90.00
_cell.angle_beta   90.00
_cell.angle_gamma   90.00
#
_symmetry.space_group_name_H-M   'P 1'
#
loop_
_entity.id
_entity.type
_entity.pdbx_description
1 polymer ?
#
loop_
_entity_poly.entity_id
_entity_poly.type
_entity_poly.pdbx_seq_one_letter_code
_entity_poly.pdbx_strand_id
1 'polypeptide(L)'
;MSLQEITNLKNGELLLNISLCEGIQNLMVNSKNWLITLYNPLTRRATHYVRVPVTYGSYKVEDTKELKLRKLNHYHIKSYADHNDFHPSVEFSFRGLSDEAEEIVVENSLIKLFFDDNGLLTKVEMNNISHKVSQTVRDCESETCQNSGSHIYAANNSKYINILMTGFPRCYVFMKV
;
A
#
# COMPACT_ATOMS: atom_id res chain seq x y z
N MET A 1 28.22 3.47 1.52
CA MET A 1 28.25 2.00 1.52
C MET A 1 26.82 1.54 1.27
N SER A 2 26.57 0.95 0.10
CA SER A 2 25.22 0.59 -0.34
C SER A 2 24.84 -0.79 0.22
N LEU A 3 23.55 -1.05 0.45
CA LEU A 3 23.06 -2.35 0.93
C LEU A 3 23.41 -3.50 -0.06
N GLN A 4 23.64 -3.17 -1.34
CA GLN A 4 24.03 -4.10 -2.39
C GLN A 4 25.45 -4.66 -2.20
N GLU A 5 26.41 -3.85 -1.75
CA GLU A 5 27.78 -4.33 -1.45
C GLU A 5 27.81 -5.31 -0.26
N ILE A 6 26.87 -5.18 0.67
CA ILE A 6 26.84 -5.97 1.91
C ILE A 6 26.07 -7.29 1.73
N THR A 7 25.13 -7.37 0.79
CA THR A 7 24.18 -8.51 0.71
C THR A 7 24.48 -9.50 -0.41
N ASN A 8 25.44 -9.24 -1.31
CA ASN A 8 25.77 -10.12 -2.44
C ASN A 8 24.54 -10.53 -3.29
N LEU A 9 23.45 -9.76 -3.22
CA LEU A 9 22.20 -10.02 -3.94
C LEU A 9 22.36 -9.55 -5.38
N LYS A 10 22.68 -10.48 -6.29
CA LYS A 10 22.93 -10.15 -7.69
C LYS A 10 21.69 -9.74 -8.48
N ASN A 11 20.47 -10.15 -8.10
CA ASN A 11 19.26 -9.99 -8.94
C ASN A 11 17.96 -9.81 -8.11
N GLY A 12 17.90 -8.83 -7.21
CA GLY A 12 16.71 -8.56 -6.40
C GLY A 12 16.01 -7.25 -6.74
N GLU A 13 15.47 -7.10 -7.96
CA GLU A 13 14.61 -5.95 -8.26
C GLU A 13 13.25 -6.11 -7.58
N LEU A 14 12.91 -5.15 -6.71
CA LEU A 14 11.65 -5.07 -5.99
C LEU A 14 10.72 -4.12 -6.75
N LEU A 15 9.88 -4.67 -7.62
CA LEU A 15 8.83 -3.95 -8.35
C LEU A 15 7.55 -3.84 -7.49
N LEU A 16 7.72 -3.31 -6.27
CA LEU A 16 6.63 -3.17 -5.29
C LEU A 16 5.53 -2.20 -5.74
N ASN A 17 5.83 -1.27 -6.65
CA ASN A 17 4.86 -0.34 -7.23
C ASN A 17 3.79 -1.04 -8.07
N ILE A 18 4.13 -2.15 -8.72
CA ILE A 18 3.21 -3.01 -9.50
C ILE A 18 2.96 -4.35 -8.79
N SER A 19 3.28 -4.40 -7.49
CA SER A 19 3.06 -5.55 -6.61
C SER A 19 3.69 -6.85 -7.13
N LEU A 20 4.82 -6.74 -7.84
CA LEU A 20 5.63 -7.87 -8.28
C LEU A 20 6.88 -7.96 -7.41
N CYS A 21 7.09 -9.14 -6.84
CA CYS A 21 8.33 -9.47 -6.18
C CYS A 21 8.60 -10.96 -6.38
N GLU A 22 9.18 -11.30 -7.52
CA GLU A 22 9.39 -12.68 -7.96
C GLU A 22 10.25 -13.47 -6.97
N GLY A 23 11.30 -12.86 -6.42
CA GLY A 23 12.14 -13.48 -5.40
C GLY A 23 11.36 -13.86 -4.13
N ILE A 24 10.48 -12.97 -3.65
CA ILE A 24 9.67 -13.23 -2.46
C ILE A 24 8.58 -14.26 -2.76
N GLN A 25 7.90 -14.15 -3.90
CA GLN A 25 6.85 -15.08 -4.30
C GLN A 25 7.39 -16.51 -4.48
N ASN A 26 8.55 -16.68 -5.11
CA ASN A 26 9.20 -17.98 -5.26
C ASN A 26 9.71 -18.54 -3.93
N LEU A 27 10.21 -17.70 -3.02
CA LEU A 27 10.58 -18.12 -1.67
C LEU A 27 9.37 -18.57 -0.85
N MET A 28 8.21 -17.93 -1.02
CA MET A 28 6.96 -18.30 -0.33
C MET A 28 6.38 -19.63 -0.79
N VAL A 29 6.50 -19.97 -2.07
CA VAL A 29 6.07 -21.28 -2.58
C VAL A 29 6.92 -22.40 -1.96
N ASN A 30 8.20 -22.14 -1.72
CA ASN A 30 9.16 -23.17 -1.31
C ASN A 30 9.49 -23.17 0.19
N SER A 31 9.14 -22.13 0.94
CA SER A 31 9.43 -22.00 2.36
C SER A 31 8.26 -21.46 3.18
N LYS A 32 8.01 -22.10 4.32
CA LYS A 32 7.01 -21.68 5.30
C LYS A 32 7.50 -20.60 6.27
N ASN A 33 8.81 -20.35 6.32
CA ASN A 33 9.43 -19.37 7.22
C ASN A 33 10.56 -18.63 6.46
N TRP A 34 10.48 -17.31 6.43
CA TRP A 34 11.46 -16.49 5.74
C TRP A 34 11.75 -15.22 6.54
N LEU A 35 12.94 -14.66 6.30
CA LEU A 35 13.48 -13.54 7.05
C LEU A 35 13.49 -12.28 6.18
N ILE A 36 12.91 -11.20 6.69
CA ILE A 36 13.07 -9.86 6.14
C ILE A 36 14.07 -9.09 7.01
N THR A 37 15.03 -8.46 6.34
CA THR A 37 15.92 -7.48 6.97
C THR A 37 15.55 -6.09 6.48
N LEU A 38 15.23 -5.20 7.41
CA LEU A 38 14.89 -3.82 7.13
C LEU A 38 16.02 -2.90 7.54
N TYR A 39 16.43 -2.03 6.61
CA TYR A 39 17.44 -1.01 6.85
C TYR A 39 16.80 0.37 6.88
N ASN A 40 17.02 1.11 7.96
CA ASN A 40 16.66 2.53 8.01
C ASN A 40 17.85 3.40 7.58
N PRO A 41 17.83 4.01 6.37
CA PRO A 41 18.93 4.86 5.92
C PRO A 41 19.01 6.18 6.69
N LEU A 42 17.94 6.58 7.37
CA LEU A 42 17.90 7.83 8.11
C LEU A 42 18.80 7.78 9.35
N THR A 43 19.31 8.94 9.74
CA THR A 43 20.08 9.11 10.98
C THR A 43 19.20 9.03 12.23
N ARG A 44 17.89 9.23 12.08
CA ARG A 44 16.90 9.19 13.15
C ARG A 44 16.09 7.89 13.13
N ARG A 45 15.58 7.50 14.29
CA ARG A 45 14.58 6.43 14.39
C ARG A 45 13.31 6.86 13.65
N ALA A 46 12.69 5.93 12.95
CA ALA A 46 11.44 6.14 12.25
C ALA A 46 10.60 4.88 12.36
N THR A 47 9.29 5.06 12.46
CA THR A 47 8.33 3.97 12.46
C THR A 47 7.51 4.04 11.18
N HIS A 48 7.45 2.94 10.43
CA HIS A 48 6.75 2.88 9.15
C HIS A 48 5.93 1.59 9.02
N TYR A 49 4.93 1.62 8.14
CA TYR A 49 4.28 0.41 7.69
C TYR A 49 5.03 -0.12 6.47
N VAL A 50 5.51 -1.36 6.56
CA VAL A 50 6.07 -2.07 5.40
C VAL A 50 5.00 -3.02 4.87
N ARG A 51 4.76 -2.94 3.56
CA ARG A 51 3.79 -3.75 2.83
C ARG A 51 4.54 -4.69 1.90
N VAL A 52 4.31 -5.99 2.03
CA VAL A 52 4.94 -7.00 1.19
C VAL A 52 3.85 -7.81 0.49
N PRO A 53 3.87 -7.93 -0.86
CA PRO A 53 2.93 -8.79 -1.57
C PRO A 53 3.21 -10.25 -1.19
N VAL A 54 2.14 -10.98 -0.86
CA VAL A 54 2.23 -12.39 -0.45
C VAL A 54 1.32 -13.25 -1.31
N THR A 55 1.63 -14.53 -1.43
CA THR A 55 0.68 -15.52 -1.95
C THR A 55 -0.52 -15.64 -1.00
N TYR A 56 -1.66 -16.12 -1.49
CA TYR A 56 -2.86 -16.27 -0.66
C TYR A 56 -2.59 -17.19 0.54
N GLY A 57 -3.00 -16.76 1.75
CA GLY A 57 -2.82 -17.53 2.97
C GLY A 57 -2.72 -16.66 4.22
N SER A 58 -2.60 -17.32 5.38
CA SER A 58 -2.46 -16.67 6.68
C SER A 58 -0.98 -16.59 7.06
N TYR A 59 -0.53 -15.40 7.48
CA TYR A 59 0.86 -15.16 7.83
C TYR A 59 0.98 -14.48 9.20
N LYS A 60 1.96 -14.93 9.98
CA LYS A 60 2.34 -14.31 11.25
C LYS A 60 3.70 -13.64 11.11
N VAL A 61 3.79 -12.38 11.57
CA VAL A 61 5.05 -11.61 11.60
C VAL A 61 5.61 -11.64 13.02
N GLU A 62 6.87 -12.04 13.17
CA GLU A 62 7.57 -12.12 14.45
C GLU A 62 8.87 -11.31 14.41
N ASP A 63 9.05 -10.40 15.36
CA ASP A 63 10.29 -9.61 15.51
C ASP A 63 11.39 -10.49 16.13
N THR A 64 12.54 -10.56 15.46
CA THR A 64 13.72 -11.23 16.01
C THR A 64 14.47 -10.29 16.93
N LYS A 65 14.41 -10.60 18.23
CA LYS A 65 15.14 -9.86 19.27
C LYS A 65 16.66 -10.07 19.21
N GLU A 66 17.15 -10.95 18.34
CA GLU A 66 18.50 -11.50 18.43
C GLU A 66 19.61 -10.52 18.01
N LEU A 67 19.34 -9.50 17.17
CA LEU A 67 20.35 -8.52 16.76
C LEU A 67 19.73 -7.14 16.51
N LYS A 68 19.56 -6.33 17.58
CA LYS A 68 19.24 -4.89 17.46
C LYS A 68 20.50 -4.10 17.09
N LEU A 69 20.96 -4.22 15.86
CA LEU A 69 21.88 -3.23 15.30
C LEU A 69 21.12 -1.92 15.12
N ARG A 70 21.74 -0.78 15.44
CA ARG A 70 21.05 0.54 15.56
C ARG A 70 20.21 0.96 14.33
N LYS A 71 20.41 0.35 13.16
CA LYS A 71 19.73 0.66 11.90
C LYS A 71 19.13 -0.56 11.16
N LEU A 72 19.30 -1.77 11.69
CA LEU A 72 18.81 -3.00 11.06
C LEU A 72 17.84 -3.69 12.00
N ASN A 73 16.65 -3.98 11.49
CA ASN A 73 15.64 -4.78 12.16
C ASN A 73 15.36 -6.02 11.33
N HIS A 74 15.03 -7.12 11.99
CA HIS A 74 14.92 -8.44 11.39
C HIS A 74 13.57 -9.04 11.79
N TYR A 75 12.79 -9.49 10.82
CA TYR A 75 11.44 -10.03 11.03
C TYR A 75 11.27 -11.37 10.35
N HIS A 76 10.75 -12.35 11.07
CA HIS A 76 10.30 -13.61 10.49
C HIS A 76 8.86 -13.50 10.03
N ILE A 77 8.57 -14.02 8.85
CA ILE A 77 7.22 -14.21 8.37
C ILE A 77 6.98 -15.70 8.19
N LYS A 78 5.97 -16.19 8.89
CA LYS A 78 5.61 -17.61 8.94
C LYS A 78 4.22 -17.81 8.36
N SER A 79 4.09 -18.70 7.37
CA SER A 79 2.79 -19.13 6.86
C SER A 79 2.15 -20.13 7.84
N TYR A 80 0.88 -19.91 8.18
CA TYR A 80 0.06 -20.85 8.96
C TYR A 80 -0.90 -21.59 8.03
N ALA A 81 -1.04 -22.91 8.22
CA ALA A 81 -1.89 -23.77 7.40
C ALA A 81 -3.33 -23.90 7.91
N ASP A 82 -3.58 -23.56 9.18
CA ASP A 82 -4.90 -23.76 9.80
C ASP A 82 -5.69 -22.45 9.87
N HIS A 83 -6.87 -22.47 9.26
CA HIS A 83 -7.88 -21.40 9.24
C HIS A 83 -8.50 -21.09 10.61
N ASN A 84 -8.15 -21.82 11.67
CA ASN A 84 -8.93 -21.83 12.91
C ASN A 84 -8.44 -20.86 14.00
N ASP A 85 -7.20 -20.35 13.95
CA ASP A 85 -6.62 -19.61 15.09
C ASP A 85 -6.20 -18.16 14.79
N PHE A 86 -6.47 -17.65 13.59
CA PHE A 86 -6.20 -16.25 13.28
C PHE A 86 -7.27 -15.66 12.36
N HIS A 87 -8.35 -15.18 12.96
CA HIS A 87 -9.18 -14.18 12.30
C HIS A 87 -8.40 -12.86 12.36
N PRO A 88 -7.91 -12.28 11.24
CA PRO A 88 -7.60 -10.86 11.26
C PRO A 88 -8.86 -10.16 11.79
N SER A 89 -8.73 -9.37 12.85
CA SER A 89 -9.83 -8.67 13.53
C SER A 89 -10.49 -7.58 12.69
N VAL A 90 -10.31 -7.64 11.36
CA VAL A 90 -11.16 -6.97 10.39
C VAL A 90 -11.88 -8.09 9.65
N GLU A 91 -13.04 -8.50 10.18
CA GLU A 91 -14.09 -8.98 9.28
C GLU A 91 -14.26 -7.87 8.24
N PHE A 92 -13.75 -8.10 7.02
CA PHE A 92 -14.31 -7.41 5.86
C PHE A 92 -15.73 -7.94 5.71
N SER A 93 -16.63 -7.45 6.55
CA SER A 93 -18.04 -7.47 6.21
C SER A 93 -18.15 -6.56 4.99
N PHE A 94 -18.30 -7.18 3.83
CA PHE A 94 -18.98 -6.51 2.74
C PHE A 94 -20.37 -6.21 3.32
N ARG A 95 -20.57 -4.98 3.82
CA ARG A 95 -21.93 -4.48 4.01
C ARG A 95 -22.59 -4.63 2.65
N GLY A 96 -23.58 -5.50 2.56
CA GLY A 96 -24.43 -5.59 1.38
C GLY A 96 -24.88 -4.18 1.03
N LEU A 97 -24.89 -3.88 -0.26
CA LEU A 97 -25.36 -2.61 -0.81
C LEU A 97 -26.74 -2.31 -0.20
N SER A 98 -26.76 -1.47 0.83
CA SER A 98 -27.98 -0.84 1.31
C SER A 98 -28.37 0.17 0.25
N ASP A 99 -29.64 0.19 -0.17
CA ASP A 99 -30.17 1.12 -1.17
C ASP A 99 -30.16 2.60 -0.70
N GLU A 100 -29.66 2.87 0.51
CA GLU A 100 -29.36 4.20 1.01
C GLU A 100 -27.85 4.44 0.86
N ALA A 101 -27.46 5.40 0.02
CA ALA A 101 -26.08 5.82 -0.19
C ALA A 101 -25.46 6.35 1.12
N GLU A 102 -25.05 5.44 1.99
CA GLU A 102 -24.25 5.75 3.17
C GLU A 102 -22.87 6.20 2.71
N GLU A 103 -22.53 7.47 2.99
CA GLU A 103 -21.21 8.05 2.74
C GLU A 103 -20.13 7.09 3.26
N ILE A 104 -19.16 6.71 2.41
CA ILE A 104 -18.14 5.75 2.78
C ILE A 104 -17.12 6.45 3.69
N VAL A 105 -17.03 6.01 4.94
CA VAL A 105 -16.17 6.63 5.95
C VAL A 105 -15.03 5.70 6.34
N VAL A 106 -13.81 6.20 6.26
CA VAL A 106 -12.60 5.51 6.74
C VAL A 106 -11.94 6.34 7.82
N GLU A 107 -11.77 5.77 9.02
CA GLU A 107 -11.22 6.51 10.16
C GLU A 107 -10.16 5.73 10.94
N ASN A 108 -9.28 6.49 11.60
CA ASN A 108 -8.41 6.00 12.66
C ASN A 108 -8.37 7.05 13.80
N SER A 109 -7.52 6.84 14.81
CA SER A 109 -7.42 7.73 15.97
C SER A 109 -6.97 9.15 15.67
N LEU A 110 -6.48 9.45 14.46
CA LEU A 110 -5.92 10.75 14.07
C LEU A 110 -6.74 11.45 12.98
N ILE A 111 -7.36 10.70 12.08
CA ILE A 111 -8.01 11.25 10.88
C ILE A 111 -9.26 10.45 10.52
N LYS A 112 -10.24 11.16 9.98
CA LYS A 112 -11.47 10.62 9.41
C LYS A 112 -11.65 11.16 8.00
N LEU A 113 -11.83 10.25 7.05
CA LEU A 113 -11.92 10.52 5.62
C LEU A 113 -13.30 10.08 5.14
N PHE A 114 -13.90 10.89 4.28
CA PHE A 114 -15.21 10.63 3.69
C PHE A 114 -15.08 10.55 2.18
N PHE A 115 -15.74 9.57 1.58
CA PHE A 115 -15.72 9.30 0.15
C PHE A 115 -17.14 9.27 -0.40
N ASP A 116 -17.30 9.73 -1.64
CA ASP A 116 -18.53 9.56 -2.40
C ASP A 116 -18.69 8.11 -2.89
N ASP A 117 -19.85 7.84 -3.52
CA ASP A 117 -20.16 6.53 -4.10
C ASP A 117 -19.19 6.12 -5.22
N ASN A 118 -18.40 7.06 -5.77
CA ASN A 118 -17.36 6.82 -6.76
C ASN A 118 -15.98 6.58 -6.13
N GLY A 119 -15.87 6.62 -4.81
CA GLY A 119 -14.61 6.47 -4.07
C GLY A 119 -13.71 7.70 -4.10
N LEU A 120 -14.23 8.88 -4.45
CA LEU A 120 -13.51 10.16 -4.44
C LEU A 120 -13.63 10.85 -3.08
N LEU A 121 -12.52 11.41 -2.59
CA LEU A 121 -12.49 12.10 -1.30
C LEU A 121 -13.33 13.39 -1.32
N THR A 122 -14.30 13.50 -0.41
CA THR A 122 -15.24 14.64 -0.29
C THR A 122 -15.00 15.50 0.96
N LYS A 123 -14.40 14.91 2.00
CA LYS A 123 -14.23 15.60 3.29
C LYS A 123 -13.14 14.95 4.12
N VAL A 124 -12.45 15.79 4.90
CA VAL A 124 -11.42 15.37 5.86
C VAL A 124 -11.73 15.98 7.22
N GLU A 125 -11.65 15.15 8.26
CA GLU A 125 -11.75 15.54 9.65
C GLU A 125 -10.50 15.12 10.42
N MET A 126 -9.92 16.05 11.16
CA MET A 126 -8.71 15.82 11.97
C MET A 126 -8.70 16.79 13.15
N ASN A 127 -8.40 16.29 14.35
CA ASN A 127 -8.27 17.12 15.57
C ASN A 127 -9.47 18.07 15.79
N ASN A 128 -10.69 17.57 15.58
CA ASN A 128 -11.96 18.32 15.64
C ASN A 128 -12.11 19.45 14.60
N ILE A 129 -11.23 19.52 13.61
CA ILE A 129 -11.35 20.41 12.45
C ILE A 129 -11.94 19.61 11.30
N SER A 130 -12.96 20.17 10.65
CA SER A 130 -13.64 19.57 9.51
C SER A 130 -13.49 20.45 8.27
N HIS A 131 -13.10 19.85 7.14
CA HIS A 131 -12.93 20.57 5.88
C HIS A 131 -13.49 19.76 4.71
N LYS A 132 -14.30 20.40 3.85
CA LYS A 132 -14.76 19.80 2.60
C LYS A 132 -13.65 19.87 1.56
N VAL A 133 -13.40 18.77 0.87
CA VAL A 133 -12.39 18.63 -0.17
C VAL A 133 -13.08 18.09 -1.42
N SER A 134 -12.69 18.53 -2.61
CA SER A 134 -13.21 17.96 -3.86
C SER A 134 -12.06 17.34 -4.63
N GLN A 135 -12.00 16.02 -4.64
CA GLN A 135 -11.07 15.27 -5.47
C GLN A 135 -11.71 14.98 -6.83
N THR A 136 -11.00 15.26 -7.93
CA THR A 136 -11.41 14.86 -9.28
C THR A 136 -10.20 14.31 -10.04
N VAL A 137 -10.39 13.26 -10.84
CA VAL A 137 -9.38 12.74 -11.77
C VAL A 137 -9.74 13.22 -13.16
N ARG A 138 -8.83 13.95 -13.80
CA ARG A 138 -9.04 14.58 -15.11
C ARG A 138 -7.93 14.19 -16.05
N ASP A 139 -8.30 13.89 -17.29
CA ASP A 139 -7.34 13.73 -18.39
C ASP A 139 -7.48 14.85 -19.41
N CYS A 140 -6.37 15.19 -20.06
CA CYS A 140 -6.36 16.08 -21.22
C CYS A 140 -6.47 15.25 -22.49
N GLU A 141 -7.52 15.47 -23.27
CA GLU A 141 -7.75 14.73 -24.50
C GLU A 141 -6.72 15.12 -25.58
N SER A 142 -6.37 14.17 -26.47
CA SER A 142 -5.33 14.38 -27.47
C SER A 142 -5.60 15.58 -28.38
N GLU A 143 -6.85 15.98 -28.64
CA GLU A 143 -7.19 17.16 -29.44
C GLU A 143 -6.92 18.49 -28.72
N THR A 144 -7.04 18.54 -27.39
CA THR A 144 -6.74 19.73 -26.58
C THR A 144 -5.27 19.80 -26.15
N CYS A 145 -4.56 18.67 -26.22
CA CYS A 145 -3.15 18.52 -25.89
C CYS A 145 -2.24 18.20 -27.11
N GLN A 146 -2.66 18.47 -28.35
CA GLN A 146 -1.93 18.09 -29.59
C GLN A 146 -0.47 18.57 -29.64
N ASN A 147 -0.17 19.71 -29.01
CA ASN A 147 1.19 20.29 -28.97
C ASN A 147 1.95 19.93 -27.70
N SER A 148 1.38 19.09 -26.83
CA SER A 148 2.04 18.59 -25.63
C SER A 148 3.00 17.45 -25.97
N GLY A 149 4.07 17.32 -25.18
CA GLY A 149 5.10 16.29 -25.34
C GLY A 149 5.98 16.19 -24.09
N SER A 150 7.15 15.57 -24.22
CA SER A 150 8.07 15.32 -23.09
C SER A 150 8.58 16.59 -22.39
N HIS A 151 8.60 17.72 -23.10
CA HIS A 151 9.17 18.99 -22.61
C HIS A 151 8.14 20.12 -22.47
N ILE A 152 6.99 20.00 -23.11
CA ILE A 152 5.99 21.07 -23.18
C ILE A 152 4.64 20.47 -22.83
N TYR A 153 3.94 21.07 -21.87
CA TYR A 153 2.53 20.81 -21.63
C TYR A 153 1.73 21.99 -22.19
N ALA A 154 1.10 21.78 -23.33
CA ALA A 154 0.29 22.76 -24.06
C ALA A 154 -1.15 22.24 -24.15
N ALA A 155 -1.93 22.55 -23.12
CA ALA A 155 -3.33 22.16 -23.01
C ALA A 155 -4.26 23.35 -23.29
N ASN A 156 -5.32 23.13 -24.06
CA ASN A 156 -6.44 24.05 -24.15
C ASN A 156 -7.44 23.75 -23.02
N ASN A 157 -7.73 24.74 -22.16
CA ASN A 157 -8.49 24.59 -20.90
C ASN A 157 -9.97 24.16 -21.04
N SER A 158 -10.41 23.74 -22.23
CA SER A 158 -11.83 23.61 -22.56
C SER A 158 -12.41 22.19 -22.46
N LYS A 159 -11.60 21.13 -22.40
CA LYS A 159 -12.09 19.74 -22.26
C LYS A 159 -11.19 18.89 -21.37
N TYR A 160 -11.77 18.38 -20.30
CA TYR A 160 -11.20 17.33 -19.47
C TYR A 160 -12.24 16.21 -19.31
N ILE A 161 -11.78 14.96 -19.29
CA ILE A 161 -12.64 13.79 -19.10
C ILE A 161 -12.41 13.20 -17.71
N ASN A 162 -13.47 12.73 -17.06
CA ASN A 162 -13.36 12.01 -15.78
C ASN A 162 -12.89 10.58 -16.03
N ILE A 163 -11.87 10.13 -15.31
CA ILE A 163 -11.38 8.75 -15.38
C ILE A 163 -11.93 7.94 -14.20
N LEU A 164 -12.49 6.76 -14.50
CA LEU A 164 -12.83 5.73 -13.52
C LEU A 164 -11.62 4.80 -13.32
N MET A 165 -11.12 4.72 -12.09
CA MET A 165 -10.01 3.84 -11.73
C MET A 165 -10.57 2.51 -11.19
N THR A 166 -10.28 1.39 -11.86
CA THR A 166 -10.60 0.05 -11.35
C THR A 166 -9.39 -0.53 -10.63
N GLY A 167 -9.54 -0.93 -9.36
CA GLY A 167 -8.49 -1.57 -8.59
C GLY A 167 -8.42 -3.09 -8.84
N PHE A 168 -7.21 -3.65 -8.87
CA PHE A 168 -6.99 -5.09 -8.83
C PHE A 168 -6.69 -5.55 -7.40
N PRO A 169 -7.47 -6.49 -6.81
CA PRO A 169 -7.16 -7.00 -5.49
C PRO A 169 -5.90 -7.87 -5.54
N ARG A 170 -4.95 -7.59 -4.64
CA ARG A 170 -3.83 -8.47 -4.34
C ARG A 170 -3.68 -8.59 -2.82
N CYS A 171 -3.11 -9.70 -2.35
CA CYS A 171 -2.90 -9.97 -0.93
C CYS A 171 -1.58 -9.34 -0.45
N TYR A 172 -1.60 -8.79 0.76
CA TYR A 172 -0.44 -8.16 1.37
C TYR A 172 -0.36 -8.44 2.85
N VAL A 173 0.87 -8.54 3.35
CA VAL A 173 1.17 -8.48 4.79
C VAL A 173 1.60 -7.07 5.14
N PHE A 174 1.02 -6.53 6.20
CA PHE A 174 1.36 -5.23 6.77
C PHE A 174 2.11 -5.44 8.08
N MET A 175 3.25 -4.80 8.23
CA MET A 175 4.00 -4.78 9.48
C MET A 175 4.31 -3.34 9.88
N LYS A 176 4.10 -3.04 11.16
CA LYS A 176 4.53 -1.78 11.77
C LYS A 176 5.92 -1.99 12.36
N VAL A 177 6.90 -1.26 11.85
CA VAL A 177 8.33 -1.42 12.16
C VAL A 177 8.95 -0.12 12.61
#